data_AF-A0AAU3VN95-F1
#
_entry.id   AF-A0AAU3VN95-F1
#
_cell.length_a   1.000
_cell.length_b   1.000
_cell.length_c   1.000
_cell.angle_alpha   90.00
_cell.angle_beta   90.00
_cell.angle_gamma   90.00
#
_symmetry.space_group_name_H-M   'P 1'
#
loop_
_entity.id
_entity.type
_entity.pdbx_description
1 polymer ?
#
loop_
_entity_poly.entity_id
_entity_poly.type
_entity_poly.pdbx_seq_one_letter_code
_entity_poly.pdbx_strand_id
1 'polypeptide(L)'
;MDRVGLGAQVIRRRSGSEPIRADGASVATLGEFWRWACSDLANNTMRGVLAEYLVATALGVADGTRTEWDSVDIRTPAGWRVEVKSAAYLQSWAQSRLSRISFSIAPACGWDAPTNTTSVDALRHSDVYVFCLLRHQEKQTLDPLDLGQWTFYVLPTRVLDERCPGQKTIGLPGLVELGPLETGFDGLYEAVAACAGGASRDPLPCGDVLPQPAGLPDAAARLALPPGARPPSG
;
A
#
# COMPACT_ATOMS: atom_id res chain seq x y z
N MET A 1 -37.31 -0.81 -11.56
CA MET A 1 -36.55 -2.01 -11.16
C MET A 1 -35.36 -1.51 -10.36
N ASP A 2 -35.43 -1.62 -9.04
CA ASP A 2 -34.29 -1.26 -8.18
C ASP A 2 -33.16 -2.24 -8.46
N ARG A 3 -32.00 -1.70 -8.87
CA ARG A 3 -30.78 -2.50 -9.02
C ARG A 3 -30.31 -2.88 -7.64
N VAL A 4 -30.54 -4.14 -7.24
CA VAL A 4 -29.88 -4.73 -6.08
C VAL A 4 -28.37 -4.72 -6.36
N GLY A 5 -27.61 -4.02 -5.51
CA GLY A 5 -26.15 -4.01 -5.59
C GLY A 5 -25.59 -5.41 -5.37
N LEU A 6 -24.60 -5.81 -6.17
CA LEU A 6 -24.05 -7.17 -6.17
C LEU A 6 -23.16 -7.49 -4.95
N GLY A 7 -22.81 -6.48 -4.14
CA GLY A 7 -21.91 -6.63 -2.98
C GLY A 7 -20.47 -7.00 -3.36
N ALA A 8 -19.58 -6.95 -2.39
CA ALA A 8 -18.21 -7.48 -2.54
C ALA A 8 -18.19 -8.98 -2.27
N GLN A 9 -17.37 -9.72 -3.03
CA GLN A 9 -17.14 -11.14 -2.72
C GLN A 9 -16.23 -11.27 -1.50
N VAL A 10 -16.59 -12.17 -0.58
CA VAL A 10 -15.73 -12.53 0.54
C VAL A 10 -14.59 -13.41 0.03
N ILE A 11 -13.38 -12.86 0.02
CA ILE A 11 -12.17 -13.60 -0.35
C ILE A 11 -11.73 -14.44 0.85
N ARG A 12 -11.42 -15.72 0.59
CA ARG A 12 -10.87 -16.64 1.59
C ARG A 12 -9.51 -17.15 1.11
N ARG A 13 -8.61 -17.37 2.06
CA ARG A 13 -7.32 -18.03 1.78
C ARG A 13 -7.59 -19.43 1.23
N ARG A 14 -6.90 -19.75 0.14
CA ARG A 14 -7.02 -21.01 -0.58
C ARG A 14 -5.87 -21.96 -0.23
N SER A 15 -6.04 -23.24 -0.48
CA SER A 15 -5.01 -24.27 -0.44
C SER A 15 -4.54 -24.62 -1.86
N GLY A 16 -3.25 -24.94 -2.01
CA GLY A 16 -2.70 -25.43 -3.28
C GLY A 16 -3.29 -26.78 -3.72
N SER A 17 -3.89 -27.54 -2.81
CA SER A 17 -4.54 -28.82 -3.11
C SER A 17 -5.95 -28.68 -3.69
N GLU A 18 -6.49 -27.47 -3.79
CA GLU A 18 -7.84 -27.26 -4.34
C GLU A 18 -7.89 -27.62 -5.83
N PRO A 19 -8.89 -28.40 -6.29
CA PRO A 19 -8.98 -28.82 -7.68
C PRO A 19 -9.58 -27.71 -8.56
N ILE A 20 -8.93 -27.45 -9.70
CA ILE A 20 -9.52 -26.74 -10.84
C ILE A 20 -10.33 -27.76 -11.63
N ARG A 21 -11.60 -27.45 -11.93
CA ARG A 21 -12.55 -28.43 -12.48
C ARG A 21 -13.15 -28.00 -13.82
N ALA A 22 -13.33 -28.97 -14.71
CA ALA A 22 -14.16 -28.88 -15.90
C ALA A 22 -15.22 -29.99 -15.84
N ASP A 23 -16.50 -29.64 -15.94
CA ASP A 23 -17.64 -30.57 -15.83
C ASP A 23 -17.59 -31.49 -14.60
N GLY A 24 -17.09 -30.96 -13.47
CA GLY A 24 -16.94 -31.68 -12.21
C GLY A 24 -15.68 -32.54 -12.08
N ALA A 25 -14.96 -32.82 -13.18
CA ALA A 25 -13.69 -33.53 -13.17
C ALA A 25 -12.51 -32.59 -12.86
N SER A 26 -11.56 -33.05 -12.05
CA SER A 26 -10.34 -32.29 -11.75
C SER A 26 -9.39 -32.31 -12.95
N VAL A 27 -8.98 -31.13 -13.43
CA VAL A 27 -8.05 -30.99 -14.57
C VAL A 27 -6.68 -30.46 -14.16
N ALA A 28 -6.60 -29.77 -13.03
CA ALA A 28 -5.38 -29.28 -12.40
C ALA A 28 -5.66 -28.95 -10.94
N THR A 29 -4.65 -28.50 -10.21
CA THR A 29 -4.73 -27.98 -8.86
C THR A 29 -4.38 -26.50 -8.83
N LEU A 30 -4.88 -25.78 -7.82
CA LEU A 30 -4.55 -24.38 -7.62
C LEU A 30 -3.03 -24.19 -7.38
N GLY A 31 -2.37 -25.17 -6.76
CA GLY A 31 -0.93 -25.19 -6.57
C GLY A 31 -0.15 -25.28 -7.88
N GLU A 32 -0.63 -26.05 -8.86
CA GLU A 32 -0.03 -26.07 -10.21
C GLU A 32 -0.16 -24.70 -10.90
N PHE A 33 -1.33 -24.06 -10.78
CA PHE A 33 -1.52 -22.70 -11.26
C PHE A 33 -0.57 -21.70 -10.58
N TRP A 34 -0.44 -21.75 -9.25
CA TRP A 34 0.49 -20.87 -8.52
C TRP A 34 1.94 -21.10 -8.91
N ARG A 35 2.38 -22.35 -9.10
CA ARG A 35 3.73 -22.64 -9.59
C ARG A 35 3.95 -22.04 -10.98
N TRP A 36 3.00 -22.22 -11.89
CA TRP A 36 3.08 -21.63 -13.22
C TRP A 36 3.14 -20.10 -13.19
N ALA A 37 2.32 -19.46 -12.34
CA ALA A 37 2.21 -18.00 -12.28
C ALA A 37 3.32 -17.32 -11.44
N CYS A 38 3.85 -17.99 -10.42
CA CYS A 38 4.63 -17.36 -9.35
C CYS A 38 6.05 -17.94 -9.17
N SER A 39 6.48 -18.93 -9.97
CA SER A 39 7.82 -19.52 -9.79
C SER A 39 8.99 -18.58 -10.15
N ASP A 40 8.78 -17.56 -11.00
CA ASP A 40 9.84 -16.58 -11.29
C ASP A 40 9.93 -15.52 -10.18
N LEU A 41 10.51 -15.92 -9.04
CA LEU A 41 10.72 -15.07 -7.87
C LEU A 41 11.83 -14.03 -8.06
N ALA A 42 12.60 -14.12 -9.15
CA ALA A 42 13.64 -13.15 -9.50
C ALA A 42 13.13 -12.01 -10.39
N ASN A 43 11.96 -12.18 -11.05
CA ASN A 43 11.32 -11.06 -11.74
C ASN A 43 10.92 -9.96 -10.76
N ASN A 44 10.86 -8.72 -11.25
CA ASN A 44 10.60 -7.56 -10.41
C ASN A 44 9.21 -7.54 -9.77
N THR A 45 8.19 -8.06 -10.44
CA THR A 45 6.81 -8.08 -9.93
C THR A 45 6.65 -9.05 -8.77
N MET A 46 6.96 -10.33 -9.00
CA MET A 46 6.82 -11.40 -8.03
C MET A 46 7.85 -11.32 -6.91
N ARG A 47 9.05 -10.78 -7.17
CA ARG A 47 9.99 -10.43 -6.10
C ARG A 47 9.42 -9.36 -5.15
N GLY A 48 8.62 -8.44 -5.68
CA GLY A 48 7.89 -7.46 -4.87
C GLY A 48 6.87 -8.14 -3.95
N VAL A 49 6.05 -9.04 -4.51
CA VAL A 49 5.08 -9.84 -3.75
C VAL A 49 5.77 -10.72 -2.69
N LEU A 50 6.89 -11.35 -3.04
CA LEU A 50 7.69 -12.13 -2.10
C LEU A 50 8.24 -11.26 -0.98
N ALA A 51 8.82 -10.10 -1.29
CA ALA A 51 9.32 -9.17 -0.28
C ALA A 51 8.23 -8.73 0.71
N GLU A 52 7.05 -8.37 0.21
CA GLU A 52 5.88 -8.03 1.03
C GLU A 52 5.48 -9.22 1.94
N TYR A 53 5.42 -10.43 1.39
CA TYR A 53 5.14 -11.64 2.17
C TYR A 53 6.18 -11.92 3.25
N LEU A 54 7.48 -11.71 2.97
CA LEU A 54 8.56 -11.87 3.96
C LEU A 54 8.40 -10.88 5.10
N VAL A 55 8.13 -9.60 4.80
CA VAL A 55 7.88 -8.58 5.82
C VAL A 55 6.64 -8.93 6.65
N ALA A 56 5.53 -9.30 6.01
CA ALA A 56 4.32 -9.72 6.70
C ALA A 56 4.55 -10.95 7.59
N THR A 57 5.39 -11.89 7.15
CA THR A 57 5.76 -13.09 7.91
C THR A 57 6.57 -12.71 9.15
N ALA A 58 7.60 -11.87 9.02
CA ALA A 58 8.40 -11.41 10.15
C ALA A 58 7.57 -10.61 11.17
N LEU A 59 6.53 -9.91 10.70
CA LEU A 59 5.60 -9.17 11.55
C LEU A 59 4.47 -10.04 12.14
N GLY A 60 4.37 -11.32 11.78
CA GLY A 60 3.33 -12.23 12.27
C GLY A 60 1.93 -11.91 11.75
N VAL A 61 1.80 -11.32 10.56
CA VAL A 61 0.53 -10.86 9.96
C VAL A 61 0.24 -11.46 8.58
N ALA A 62 0.98 -12.51 8.19
CA ALA A 62 0.82 -13.19 6.90
C ALA A 62 -0.31 -14.24 6.87
N ASP A 63 -1.19 -14.29 7.88
CA ASP A 63 -2.27 -15.28 7.97
C ASP A 63 -3.43 -15.01 6.98
N GLY A 64 -3.63 -13.74 6.60
CA GLY A 64 -4.67 -13.29 5.69
C GLY A 64 -4.35 -13.48 4.19
N THR A 65 -5.15 -12.85 3.34
CA THR A 65 -4.86 -12.68 1.91
C THR A 65 -4.33 -11.27 1.66
N ARG A 66 -3.37 -11.15 0.73
CA ARG A 66 -2.87 -9.85 0.24
C ARG A 66 -4.04 -8.98 -0.24
N THR A 67 -4.10 -7.73 0.22
CA THR A 67 -5.14 -6.76 -0.17
C THR A 67 -4.49 -5.71 -1.06
N GLU A 68 -4.73 -5.79 -2.37
CA GLU A 68 -4.02 -5.00 -3.39
C GLU A 68 -4.46 -3.52 -3.46
N TRP A 69 -5.54 -3.14 -2.77
CA TRP A 69 -6.18 -1.82 -2.87
C TRP A 69 -6.14 -0.99 -1.58
N ASP A 70 -5.34 -1.39 -0.58
CA ASP A 70 -5.17 -0.56 0.61
C ASP A 70 -4.11 0.53 0.35
N SER A 71 -4.24 1.64 1.06
CA SER A 71 -3.31 2.79 1.05
C SER A 71 -1.87 2.46 1.47
N VAL A 72 -1.64 1.28 2.04
CA VAL A 72 -0.33 0.76 2.48
C VAL A 72 -0.27 -0.76 2.31
N ASP A 73 0.92 -1.31 2.13
CA ASP A 73 1.11 -2.75 1.87
C ASP A 73 0.73 -3.63 3.07
N ILE A 74 1.07 -3.24 4.30
CA ILE A 74 0.82 -4.04 5.52
C ILE A 74 0.27 -3.17 6.65
N ARG A 75 -0.75 -3.69 7.34
CA ARG A 75 -1.24 -3.18 8.62
C ARG A 75 -1.07 -4.21 9.71
N THR A 76 -0.52 -3.79 10.85
CA THR A 76 -0.35 -4.69 12.01
C THR A 76 -1.49 -4.50 13.02
N PRO A 77 -1.78 -5.51 13.88
CA PRO A 77 -2.70 -5.35 15.02
C PRO A 77 -2.29 -4.23 15.99
N ALA A 78 -1.00 -3.88 16.04
CA ALA A 78 -0.49 -2.73 16.81
C ALA A 78 -0.84 -1.37 16.17
N GLY A 79 -1.40 -1.37 14.96
CA GLY A 79 -1.79 -0.19 14.20
C GLY A 79 -0.67 0.43 13.37
N TRP A 80 0.46 -0.26 13.18
CA TRP A 80 1.53 0.21 12.29
C TRP A 80 1.14 0.02 10.84
N ARG A 81 1.39 1.05 10.03
CA ARG A 81 1.24 1.07 8.58
C ARG A 81 2.62 0.95 7.94
N VAL A 82 2.87 -0.14 7.22
CA VAL A 82 4.18 -0.44 6.65
C VAL A 82 4.08 -0.42 5.12
N GLU A 83 4.97 0.33 4.49
CA GLU A 83 5.18 0.31 3.04
C GLU A 83 6.40 -0.56 2.72
N VAL A 84 6.27 -1.49 1.78
CA VAL A 84 7.34 -2.38 1.35
C VAL A 84 7.82 -1.98 -0.04
N LYS A 85 9.14 -1.92 -0.22
CA LYS A 85 9.76 -1.66 -1.54
C LYS A 85 10.84 -2.68 -1.82
N SER A 86 10.81 -3.28 -3.01
CA SER A 86 11.75 -4.34 -3.41
C SER A 86 12.69 -3.89 -4.52
N ALA A 87 13.97 -4.24 -4.39
CA ALA A 87 14.99 -4.07 -5.43
C ALA A 87 15.97 -5.25 -5.43
N ALA A 88 16.67 -5.43 -6.55
CA ALA A 88 17.68 -6.48 -6.70
C ALA A 88 18.73 -6.07 -7.75
N TYR A 89 19.98 -6.52 -7.56
CA TYR A 89 21.02 -6.35 -8.58
C TYR A 89 20.76 -7.23 -9.82
N LEU A 90 20.24 -8.43 -9.59
CA LEU A 90 19.94 -9.44 -10.61
C LEU A 90 18.44 -9.50 -10.90
N GLN A 91 18.10 -9.82 -12.15
CA GLN A 91 16.76 -10.02 -12.67
C GLN A 91 16.70 -11.35 -13.43
N SER A 92 15.50 -11.89 -13.60
CA SER A 92 15.31 -13.17 -14.29
C SER A 92 15.66 -13.11 -15.78
N TRP A 93 15.44 -11.97 -16.44
CA TRP A 93 15.78 -11.77 -17.86
C TRP A 93 17.28 -11.57 -18.10
N ALA A 94 17.69 -11.63 -19.37
CA ALA A 94 19.07 -11.39 -19.78
C ALA A 94 19.53 -9.98 -19.38
N GLN A 95 20.70 -9.88 -18.75
CA GLN A 95 21.30 -8.62 -18.31
C GLN A 95 22.79 -8.63 -18.63
N SER A 96 23.31 -7.51 -19.14
CA SER A 96 24.74 -7.34 -19.41
C SER A 96 25.53 -6.80 -18.22
N ARG A 97 24.84 -6.28 -17.21
CA ARG A 97 25.42 -5.72 -15.97
C ARG A 97 24.39 -5.76 -14.84
N LEU A 98 24.88 -5.60 -13.61
CA LEU A 98 24.03 -5.46 -12.43
C LEU A 98 23.15 -4.21 -12.54
N SER A 99 21.91 -4.34 -12.08
CA SER A 99 20.97 -3.22 -11.96
C SER A 99 21.46 -2.23 -10.90
N ARG A 100 21.32 -0.93 -11.18
CA ARG A 100 21.46 0.09 -10.14
C ARG A 100 20.28 -0.03 -9.18
N ILE A 101 20.56 -0.11 -7.88
CA ILE A 101 19.51 -0.16 -6.86
C ILE A 101 18.83 1.21 -6.74
N SER A 102 17.51 1.20 -6.87
CA SER A 102 16.64 2.35 -6.73
C SER A 102 15.27 1.89 -6.25
N PHE A 103 14.68 2.62 -5.31
CA PHE A 103 13.35 2.38 -4.77
C PHE A 103 12.43 3.55 -5.11
N SER A 104 11.13 3.27 -5.29
CA SER A 104 10.11 4.31 -5.36
C SER A 104 9.75 4.80 -3.96
N ILE A 105 9.75 6.11 -3.77
CA ILE A 105 9.36 6.83 -2.55
C ILE A 105 8.41 7.99 -2.86
N ALA A 106 7.77 7.98 -4.04
CA ALA A 106 6.84 9.02 -4.44
C ALA A 106 5.70 9.16 -3.42
N PRO A 107 5.39 10.38 -2.94
CA PRO A 107 4.15 10.65 -2.24
C PRO A 107 2.95 10.28 -3.14
N ALA A 108 1.89 9.74 -2.56
CA ALA A 108 0.69 9.32 -3.27
C ALA A 108 -0.53 10.10 -2.76
N CYS A 109 -1.42 10.49 -3.67
CA CYS A 109 -2.77 10.91 -3.27
C CYS A 109 -3.46 9.67 -2.69
N GLY A 110 -3.82 9.70 -1.41
CA GLY A 110 -4.46 8.56 -0.76
C GLY A 110 -5.86 8.39 -1.34
N TRP A 111 -6.20 7.19 -1.79
CA TRP A 111 -7.59 6.80 -2.03
C TRP A 111 -8.08 6.04 -0.81
N ASP A 112 -9.13 6.55 -0.17
CA ASP A 112 -9.75 5.91 1.00
C ASP A 112 -10.95 5.06 0.54
N ALA A 113 -10.79 3.74 0.59
CA ALA A 113 -11.79 2.78 0.11
C ALA A 113 -13.13 2.86 0.86
N PRO A 114 -13.14 3.01 2.20
CA PRO A 114 -14.35 3.31 2.97
C PRO A 114 -15.13 4.56 2.52
N THR A 115 -14.45 5.64 2.14
CA THR A 115 -15.11 6.95 1.86
C THR A 115 -15.18 7.29 0.36
N ASN A 116 -14.52 6.49 -0.49
CA ASN A 116 -14.41 6.69 -1.93
C ASN A 116 -13.95 8.11 -2.31
N THR A 117 -12.99 8.66 -1.55
CA THR A 117 -12.44 10.01 -1.75
C THR A 117 -10.93 9.96 -1.94
N THR A 118 -10.41 10.89 -2.74
CA THR A 118 -8.98 11.07 -3.00
C THR A 118 -8.48 12.29 -2.21
N SER A 119 -7.38 12.17 -1.46
CA SER A 119 -6.75 13.30 -0.77
C SER A 119 -6.17 14.32 -1.76
N VAL A 120 -6.33 15.61 -1.44
CA VAL A 120 -5.81 16.73 -2.28
C VAL A 120 -4.29 16.85 -2.13
N ASP A 121 -3.75 16.48 -0.95
CA ASP A 121 -2.31 16.45 -0.68
C ASP A 121 -1.74 15.06 -0.96
N ALA A 122 -0.66 15.00 -1.75
CA ALA A 122 0.10 13.78 -1.96
C ALA A 122 0.99 13.52 -0.73
N LEU A 123 0.65 12.48 0.04
CA LEU A 123 1.33 12.11 1.28
C LEU A 123 1.87 10.70 1.19
N ARG A 124 2.82 10.37 2.07
CA ARG A 124 3.21 8.98 2.32
C ARG A 124 2.35 8.47 3.48
N HIS A 125 1.49 7.48 3.21
CA HIS A 125 0.45 7.04 4.14
C HIS A 125 0.93 6.01 5.17
N SER A 126 2.16 5.53 5.04
CA SER A 126 2.80 4.59 5.97
C SER A 126 3.51 5.31 7.11
N ASP A 127 3.64 4.63 8.25
CA ASP A 127 4.46 5.10 9.38
C ASP A 127 5.95 4.77 9.15
N VAL A 128 6.21 3.68 8.43
CA VAL A 128 7.54 3.13 8.20
C VAL A 128 7.65 2.53 6.79
N TYR A 129 8.82 2.68 6.18
CA TYR A 129 9.21 2.00 4.96
C TYR A 129 10.15 0.84 5.28
N VAL A 130 9.95 -0.29 4.63
CA VAL A 130 10.88 -1.44 4.60
C VAL A 130 11.38 -1.62 3.17
N PHE A 131 12.63 -1.23 2.93
CA PHE A 131 13.31 -1.43 1.66
C PHE A 131 14.01 -2.78 1.66
N CYS A 132 13.48 -3.73 0.90
CA CYS A 132 13.97 -5.09 0.76
C CYS A 132 14.93 -5.16 -0.44
N LEU A 133 16.20 -5.45 -0.17
CA LEU A 133 17.22 -5.64 -1.19
C LEU A 133 17.60 -7.12 -1.27
N LEU A 134 17.28 -7.77 -2.39
CA LEU A 134 17.91 -9.04 -2.76
C LEU A 134 19.32 -8.72 -3.25
N ARG A 135 20.29 -8.76 -2.32
CA ARG A 135 21.65 -8.19 -2.48
C ARG A 135 22.62 -9.09 -3.23
N HIS A 136 22.24 -10.33 -3.52
CA HIS A 136 23.10 -11.28 -4.21
C HIS A 136 23.45 -10.83 -5.63
N GLN A 137 24.69 -11.08 -6.05
CA GLN A 137 25.25 -10.58 -7.32
C GLN A 137 25.73 -11.69 -8.26
N GLU A 138 25.74 -12.95 -7.80
CA GLU A 138 26.11 -14.11 -8.62
C GLU A 138 24.86 -14.81 -9.15
N LYS A 139 24.63 -14.78 -10.47
CA LYS A 139 23.37 -15.21 -11.06
C LYS A 139 23.09 -16.71 -10.94
N GLN A 140 24.15 -17.52 -10.95
CA GLN A 140 24.06 -18.98 -10.90
C GLN A 140 23.62 -19.51 -9.53
N THR A 141 23.86 -18.73 -8.48
CA THR A 141 23.58 -19.11 -7.08
C THR A 141 22.48 -18.23 -6.45
N LEU A 142 21.82 -17.41 -7.27
CA LEU A 142 20.68 -16.60 -6.83
C LEU A 142 19.53 -17.51 -6.38
N ASP A 143 19.15 -17.38 -5.12
CA ASP A 143 18.00 -18.06 -4.55
C ASP A 143 17.19 -17.04 -3.73
N PRO A 144 16.07 -16.51 -4.27
CA PRO A 144 15.21 -15.60 -3.55
C PRO A 144 14.59 -16.18 -2.27
N LEU A 145 14.59 -17.51 -2.08
CA LEU A 145 14.08 -18.16 -0.87
C LEU A 145 15.14 -18.28 0.24
N ASP A 146 16.42 -18.09 -0.09
CA ASP A 146 17.49 -17.98 0.89
C ASP A 146 17.51 -16.58 1.49
N LEU A 147 17.01 -16.45 2.73
CA LEU A 147 16.89 -15.16 3.42
C LEU A 147 18.26 -14.55 3.76
N GLY A 148 19.36 -15.31 3.70
CA GLY A 148 20.72 -14.77 3.79
C GLY A 148 21.13 -13.93 2.58
N GLN A 149 20.39 -14.04 1.46
CA GLN A 149 20.59 -13.23 0.26
C GLN A 149 19.83 -11.89 0.31
N TRP A 150 19.04 -11.65 1.35
CA TRP A 150 18.28 -10.42 1.55
C TRP A 150 18.90 -9.51 2.61
N THR A 151 18.76 -8.20 2.39
CA THR A 151 19.01 -7.17 3.39
C THR A 151 17.80 -6.26 3.45
N PHE A 152 17.37 -5.92 4.66
CA PHE A 152 16.23 -5.04 4.89
C PHE A 152 16.71 -3.74 5.51
N TYR A 153 16.31 -2.62 4.92
CA TYR A 153 16.55 -1.29 5.46
C TYR A 153 15.22 -0.70 5.92
N VAL A 154 15.10 -0.43 7.22
CA VAL A 154 13.88 0.08 7.84
C VAL A 154 14.06 1.55 8.17
N LEU A 155 13.14 2.41 7.71
CA LEU A 155 13.23 3.85 7.86
C LEU A 155 11.87 4.45 8.23
N PRO A 156 11.78 5.30 9.26
CA PRO A 156 10.54 6.03 9.56
C PRO A 156 10.15 6.94 8.39
N THR A 157 8.87 6.97 8.02
CA THR A 157 8.38 7.80 6.90
C THR A 157 8.70 9.28 7.10
N ARG A 158 8.63 9.79 8.34
CA ARG A 158 8.98 11.18 8.68
C ARG A 158 10.37 11.60 8.19
N VAL A 159 11.35 10.67 8.17
CA VAL A 159 12.69 10.98 7.67
C VAL A 159 12.66 11.25 6.15
N LEU A 160 11.86 10.51 5.40
CA LEU A 160 11.66 10.77 3.97
C LEU A 160 10.91 12.07 3.73
N ASP A 161 9.94 12.42 4.58
CA ASP A 161 9.19 13.66 4.44
C ASP A 161 10.07 14.88 4.73
N GLU A 162 10.90 14.82 5.78
CA GLU A 162 11.82 15.89 6.17
C GLU A 162 12.99 16.05 5.18
N ARG A 163 13.58 14.94 4.73
CA ARG A 163 14.84 14.95 3.97
C ARG A 163 14.64 14.80 2.46
N CYS A 164 13.47 14.30 2.03
CA CYS A 164 13.15 13.97 0.64
C CYS A 164 11.69 14.34 0.25
N PRO A 165 11.20 15.55 0.56
CA PRO A 165 9.77 15.89 0.53
C PRO A 165 9.07 15.63 -0.81
N GLY A 166 9.67 16.06 -1.93
CA GLY A 166 9.11 15.87 -3.28
C GLY A 166 9.77 14.75 -4.08
N GLN A 167 10.71 14.03 -3.48
CA GLN A 167 11.54 13.07 -4.20
C GLN A 167 10.75 11.79 -4.48
N LYS A 168 10.81 11.31 -5.72
CA LYS A 168 10.03 10.14 -6.18
C LYS A 168 10.79 8.82 -6.09
N THR A 169 12.12 8.87 -6.09
CA THR A 169 12.96 7.68 -6.03
C THR A 169 14.19 7.92 -5.17
N ILE A 170 14.71 6.86 -4.55
CA ILE A 170 15.95 6.92 -3.76
C ILE A 170 16.87 5.76 -4.14
N GLY A 171 18.15 6.06 -4.37
CA GLY A 171 19.17 5.04 -4.61
C GLY A 171 19.73 4.50 -3.29
N LEU A 172 20.34 3.31 -3.31
CA LEU A 172 20.89 2.68 -2.11
C LEU A 172 21.86 3.58 -1.30
N PRO A 173 22.84 4.28 -1.90
CA PRO A 173 23.72 5.18 -1.12
C PRO A 173 22.95 6.29 -0.41
N GLY A 174 22.01 6.92 -1.10
CA GLY A 174 21.17 7.97 -0.51
C GLY A 174 20.25 7.43 0.59
N LEU A 175 19.75 6.20 0.46
CA LEU A 175 19.01 5.53 1.53
C LEU A 175 19.88 5.33 2.76
N VAL A 176 21.11 4.81 2.60
CA VAL A 176 22.07 4.61 3.70
C VAL A 176 22.42 5.93 4.39
N GLU A 177 22.57 7.03 3.66
CA GLU A 177 22.82 8.37 4.22
C GLU A 177 21.68 8.89 5.12
N LEU A 178 20.45 8.37 4.96
CA LEU A 178 19.32 8.71 5.84
C LEU A 178 19.35 7.95 7.17
N GLY A 179 20.31 7.04 7.38
CA GLY A 179 20.48 6.28 8.61
C GLY A 179 19.36 5.27 8.92
N PRO A 180 18.97 4.39 7.99
CA PRO A 180 18.00 3.33 8.25
C PRO A 180 18.57 2.30 9.23
N LEU A 181 17.69 1.54 9.88
CA LEU A 181 18.09 0.31 10.55
C LEU A 181 18.31 -0.77 9.48
N GLU A 182 19.55 -1.24 9.34
CA GLU A 182 19.90 -2.36 8.47
C GLU A 182 19.80 -3.68 9.25
N THR A 183 19.09 -4.66 8.69
CA THR A 183 18.86 -5.95 9.35
C THR A 183 18.65 -7.10 8.36
N GLY A 184 18.79 -8.33 8.87
CA GLY A 184 18.32 -9.56 8.22
C GLY A 184 16.86 -9.87 8.59
N PHE A 185 16.35 -11.01 8.15
CA PHE A 185 14.97 -11.41 8.44
C PHE A 185 14.67 -11.48 9.95
N ASP A 186 15.60 -12.04 10.74
CA ASP A 186 15.40 -12.30 12.17
C ASP A 186 15.27 -11.03 13.02
N GLY A 187 15.83 -9.90 12.58
CA GLY A 187 15.75 -8.62 13.30
C GLY A 187 14.74 -7.65 12.70
N LEU A 188 13.91 -8.10 11.75
CA LEU A 188 13.01 -7.24 11.00
C LEU A 188 11.84 -6.73 11.87
N TYR A 189 11.34 -7.56 12.78
CA TYR A 189 10.29 -7.16 13.72
C TYR A 189 10.76 -6.00 14.61
N GLU A 190 11.92 -6.14 15.25
CA GLU A 190 12.49 -5.15 16.16
C GLU A 190 12.79 -3.84 15.43
N ALA A 191 13.33 -3.91 14.21
CA ALA A 191 13.62 -2.74 13.41
C ALA A 191 12.34 -1.98 13.03
N VAL A 192 11.28 -2.68 12.60
CA VAL A 192 9.97 -2.09 12.31
C VAL A 192 9.35 -1.49 13.57
N ALA A 193 9.37 -2.21 14.68
CA ALA A 193 8.83 -1.74 15.96
C ALA A 193 9.54 -0.46 16.44
N ALA A 194 10.86 -0.40 16.33
CA ALA A 194 11.65 0.77 16.70
C ALA A 194 11.32 1.99 15.83
N CYS A 195 11.18 1.80 14.51
CA CYS A 195 10.88 2.88 13.58
C CYS A 195 9.41 3.36 13.66
N ALA A 196 8.46 2.44 13.80
CA ALA A 196 7.03 2.74 13.88
C ALA A 196 6.61 3.25 15.27
N GLY A 197 7.19 2.74 16.35
CA GLY A 197 6.88 3.14 17.73
C GLY A 197 7.35 4.55 18.11
N GLY A 198 8.31 5.11 17.37
CA GLY A 198 8.77 6.49 17.52
C GLY A 198 7.89 7.54 16.82
N ALA A 199 6.87 7.12 16.06
CA ALA A 199 5.89 8.02 15.48
C ALA A 199 4.86 8.40 16.57
N SER A 200 5.05 9.54 17.24
CA SER A 200 3.96 10.12 18.03
C SER A 200 2.77 10.34 17.12
N ARG A 201 1.62 9.76 17.49
CA ARG A 201 0.36 9.96 16.79
C ARG A 201 -0.10 11.40 17.02
N ASP A 202 0.39 12.34 16.21
CA ASP A 202 -0.39 13.54 15.98
C ASP A 202 -1.61 13.09 15.16
N PRO A 203 -2.84 13.32 15.64
CA PRO A 203 -4.00 13.16 14.79
C PRO A 203 -3.76 14.03 13.55
N LEU A 204 -3.93 13.46 12.36
CA LEU A 204 -4.16 14.28 11.17
C LEU A 204 -5.16 15.36 11.58
N PRO A 205 -4.91 16.66 11.33
CA PRO A 205 -5.94 17.66 11.56
C PRO A 205 -7.14 17.21 10.75
N CYS A 206 -8.19 16.78 11.44
CA CYS A 206 -9.47 16.53 10.83
C CYS A 206 -9.85 17.89 10.25
N GLY A 207 -9.74 18.02 8.92
CA GLY A 207 -10.10 19.25 8.24
C GLY A 207 -11.46 19.69 8.77
N ASP A 208 -11.52 20.90 9.29
CA ASP A 208 -12.71 21.46 9.91
C ASP A 208 -13.92 21.14 9.02
N VAL A 209 -14.78 20.26 9.54
CA VAL A 209 -16.12 20.12 9.00
C VAL A 209 -16.79 21.45 9.27
N LEU A 210 -16.77 22.34 8.27
CA LEU A 210 -17.62 23.52 8.25
C LEU A 210 -19.03 23.06 8.62
N PRO A 211 -19.65 23.60 9.68
CA PRO A 211 -20.98 23.20 10.06
C PRO A 211 -21.92 23.44 8.88
N GLN A 212 -22.64 22.39 8.49
CA GLN A 212 -23.72 22.49 7.52
C GLN A 212 -24.67 23.62 7.93
N PRO A 213 -25.05 24.54 7.03
CA PRO A 213 -26.05 25.53 7.37
C PRO A 213 -27.36 24.81 7.72
N ALA A 214 -27.86 25.12 8.91
CA ALA A 214 -29.13 24.63 9.43
C ALA A 214 -30.25 24.87 8.40
N GLY A 215 -31.09 23.86 8.24
CA GLY A 215 -32.19 23.84 7.29
C GLY A 215 -33.06 25.11 7.37
N LEU A 216 -33.34 25.67 6.19
CA LEU A 216 -34.44 26.62 6.01
C LEU A 216 -35.76 25.92 6.34
N PRO A 217 -36.61 26.47 7.23
CA PRO A 217 -37.94 25.95 7.43
C PRO A 217 -38.83 26.27 6.24
N ASP A 218 -39.62 25.27 5.85
CA ASP A 218 -40.75 25.37 4.93
C ASP A 218 -41.78 26.37 5.48
N ALA A 219 -42.06 27.43 4.70
CA ALA A 219 -43.05 28.45 5.06
C ALA A 219 -43.90 28.79 3.84
N ALA A 220 -44.89 27.94 3.56
CA ALA A 220 -46.08 28.31 2.82
C ALA A 220 -47.13 28.90 3.78
N ALA A 221 -47.24 30.23 3.88
CA ALA A 221 -48.47 30.92 4.31
C ALA A 221 -48.43 32.44 4.06
N ARG A 222 -49.17 32.86 3.02
CA ARG A 222 -50.02 34.07 2.91
C ARG A 222 -49.75 35.24 3.89
N LEU A 223 -49.39 36.42 3.36
CA LEU A 223 -50.03 37.69 3.74
C LEU A 223 -49.81 38.83 2.72
N ALA A 224 -50.93 39.34 2.21
CA ALA A 224 -51.27 40.67 1.71
C ALA A 224 -50.21 41.61 1.09
N LEU A 225 -50.41 41.97 -0.19
CA LEU A 225 -49.92 43.18 -0.83
C LEU A 225 -50.79 44.40 -0.44
N PRO A 226 -50.23 45.60 -0.20
CA PRO A 226 -50.99 46.84 -0.10
C PRO A 226 -51.30 47.43 -1.49
N PRO A 227 -52.38 48.24 -1.63
CA PRO A 227 -52.86 48.69 -2.94
C PRO A 227 -52.23 50.01 -3.38
N GLY A 228 -52.16 50.20 -4.70
CA GLY A 228 -52.37 51.52 -5.32
C GLY A 228 -51.13 52.26 -5.81
N ALA A 229 -50.81 52.09 -7.09
CA ALA A 229 -50.49 53.19 -8.01
C ALA A 229 -50.59 52.69 -9.47
N ARG A 230 -51.48 53.31 -10.24
CA ARG A 230 -51.62 53.24 -11.71
C ARG A 230 -51.44 54.67 -12.24
N PRO A 231 -51.19 54.87 -13.54
CA PRO A 231 -49.96 54.63 -14.30
C PRO A 231 -49.47 55.99 -14.88
N PRO A 232 -48.59 56.00 -15.91
CA PRO A 232 -49.08 56.62 -17.14
C PRO A 232 -48.82 55.78 -18.40
N SER A 233 -49.79 55.88 -19.28
CA SER A 233 -49.86 55.42 -20.66
C SER A 233 -49.01 56.26 -21.60
N GLY A 234 -48.30 55.59 -22.50
CA GLY A 234 -47.60 56.14 -23.66
C GLY A 234 -46.91 55.01 -24.42
#